data_AF-A0A848P392-F1
#
_entry.id   AF-A0A848P392-F1
#
_cell.length_a   1.000
_cell.length_b   1.000
_cell.length_c   1.000
_cell.angle_alpha   90.00
_cell.angle_beta   90.00
_cell.angle_gamma   90.00
#
_symmetry.space_group_name_H-M   'P 1'
#
loop_
_entity.id
_entity.type
_entity.pdbx_description
1 polymer ?
#
loop_
_entity_poly.entity_id
_entity_poly.type
_entity_poly.pdbx_seq_one_letter_code
_entity_poly.pdbx_strand_id
1 'polypeptide(L)'
;MSDFLKYTASLAVLDKLDTQGNTIDRQNKALKEQGAALEEAQNKAGMEEAAWEFERRRRVELEEEVKQYKMLLSKPLHEIAAQNDNFRGAYEKQQEMLSNWVLSQRAFKELAMKYGALAGKTPEEIQAEGMAAKETILDGQSKFGNDLPEADQQILERKRAREEKQAQSK
;
A
#
# COMPACT_ATOMS: atom_id res chain seq x y z
N MET A 1 -12.45 86.09 -46.02
CA MET A 1 -11.51 84.95 -45.93
C MET A 1 -11.14 84.54 -44.49
N SER A 2 -11.17 85.46 -43.50
CA SER A 2 -10.83 85.17 -42.09
C SER A 2 -11.78 84.18 -41.39
N ASP A 3 -13.09 84.31 -41.63
CA ASP A 3 -14.08 83.51 -40.89
C ASP A 3 -14.19 82.05 -41.37
N PHE A 4 -13.89 81.79 -42.65
CA PHE A 4 -13.80 80.43 -43.19
C PHE A 4 -12.64 79.64 -42.57
N LEU A 5 -11.47 80.28 -42.42
CA LEU A 5 -10.29 79.67 -41.80
C LEU A 5 -10.51 79.35 -40.32
N LYS A 6 -11.24 80.22 -39.59
CA LYS A 6 -11.63 79.96 -38.19
C LYS A 6 -12.60 78.78 -38.08
N TYR A 7 -13.57 78.70 -38.99
CA TYR A 7 -14.53 77.59 -39.04
C TYR A 7 -13.84 76.26 -39.34
N THR A 8 -12.95 76.20 -40.35
CA THR A 8 -12.20 74.98 -40.68
C THR A 8 -11.24 74.56 -39.55
N ALA A 9 -10.63 75.53 -38.86
CA ALA A 9 -9.80 75.24 -37.69
C ALA A 9 -10.63 74.68 -36.52
N SER A 10 -11.84 75.23 -36.28
CA SER A 10 -12.73 74.74 -35.23
C SER A 10 -13.26 73.32 -35.50
N LEU A 11 -13.56 72.99 -36.75
CA LEU A 11 -13.94 71.64 -37.18
C LEU A 11 -12.80 70.62 -37.04
N ALA A 12 -11.57 71.00 -37.42
CA ALA A 12 -10.40 70.12 -37.24
C ALA A 12 -10.08 69.86 -35.76
N VAL A 13 -10.32 70.84 -34.89
CA VAL A 13 -10.22 70.66 -33.43
C VAL A 13 -11.30 69.72 -32.90
N LEU A 14 -12.54 69.84 -33.37
CA LEU A 14 -13.64 68.94 -32.99
C LEU A 14 -13.40 67.49 -33.45
N ASP A 15 -12.92 67.29 -34.69
CA ASP A 15 -12.57 65.97 -35.22
C ASP A 15 -11.39 65.33 -34.44
N LYS A 16 -10.41 66.14 -34.06
CA LYS A 16 -9.32 65.70 -33.17
C LYS A 16 -9.81 65.33 -31.77
N LEU A 17 -10.79 66.03 -31.22
CA LEU A 17 -11.40 65.73 -29.92
C LEU A 17 -12.25 64.46 -29.98
N ASP A 18 -13.00 64.25 -31.07
CA ASP A 18 -13.81 63.04 -31.28
C ASP A 18 -12.93 61.79 -31.46
N THR A 19 -11.87 61.90 -32.28
CA THR A 19 -10.87 60.82 -32.43
C THR A 19 -10.13 60.53 -31.12
N GLN A 20 -9.86 61.55 -30.30
CA GLN A 20 -9.31 61.35 -28.95
C GLN A 20 -10.31 60.65 -28.01
N GLY A 21 -11.58 61.06 -27.99
CA GLY A 21 -12.63 60.42 -27.20
C GLY A 21 -12.80 58.93 -27.54
N ASN A 22 -12.92 58.63 -28.83
CA ASN A 22 -12.98 57.25 -29.35
C ASN A 22 -11.73 56.43 -28.97
N THR A 23 -10.55 57.06 -28.90
CA THR A 23 -9.31 56.39 -28.49
C THR A 23 -9.30 56.08 -27.00
N ILE A 24 -9.76 57.03 -26.16
CA ILE A 24 -9.90 56.86 -24.71
C ILE A 24 -10.91 55.75 -24.39
N ASP A 25 -12.04 55.69 -25.11
CA ASP A 25 -13.04 54.65 -24.90
C ASP A 25 -12.52 53.25 -25.24
N ARG A 26 -11.74 53.13 -26.33
CA ARG A 26 -11.06 51.87 -26.67
C ARG A 26 -10.04 51.46 -25.61
N GLN A 27 -9.26 52.41 -25.10
CA GLN A 27 -8.30 52.16 -24.02
C GLN A 27 -9.00 51.72 -22.72
N ASN A 28 -10.09 52.40 -22.34
CA ASN A 28 -10.89 52.04 -21.17
C ASN A 28 -11.50 50.63 -21.30
N LYS A 29 -11.97 50.27 -22.51
CA LYS A 29 -12.49 48.92 -22.78
C LYS A 29 -11.38 47.87 -22.66
N ALA A 30 -10.21 48.11 -23.27
CA ALA A 30 -9.06 47.22 -23.20
C ALA A 30 -8.55 47.03 -21.75
N LEU A 31 -8.52 48.11 -20.95
CA LEU A 31 -8.14 48.04 -19.53
C LEU A 31 -9.14 47.22 -18.71
N LYS A 32 -10.45 47.34 -18.99
CA LYS A 32 -11.47 46.51 -18.34
C LYS A 32 -11.32 45.03 -18.69
N GLU A 33 -11.09 44.72 -19.97
CA GLU A 33 -10.86 43.35 -20.44
C GLU A 33 -9.58 42.75 -19.83
N GLN A 34 -8.50 43.52 -19.76
CA GLN A 34 -7.27 43.11 -19.07
C GLN A 34 -7.48 42.90 -17.58
N GLY A 35 -8.23 43.78 -16.91
CA GLY A 35 -8.58 43.63 -15.50
C GLY A 35 -9.36 42.35 -15.22
N ALA A 36 -10.36 42.05 -16.05
CA ALA A 36 -11.14 40.81 -15.94
C ALA A 36 -10.29 39.56 -16.20
N ALA A 37 -9.41 39.59 -17.20
CA ALA A 37 -8.50 38.49 -17.50
C ALA A 37 -7.48 38.25 -16.38
N LEU A 38 -6.98 39.31 -15.74
CA LEU A 38 -6.09 39.22 -14.58
C LEU A 38 -6.81 38.62 -13.37
N GLU A 39 -8.04 39.03 -13.11
CA GLU A 39 -8.86 38.48 -12.01
C GLU A 39 -9.15 37.00 -12.23
N GLU A 40 -9.51 36.59 -13.45
CA GLU A 40 -9.71 35.18 -13.81
C GLU A 40 -8.42 34.36 -13.64
N ALA A 41 -7.28 34.90 -14.09
CA ALA A 41 -5.98 34.24 -13.95
C ALA A 41 -5.57 34.09 -12.47
N GLN A 42 -5.82 35.11 -11.64
CA GLN A 42 -5.56 35.06 -10.20
C GLN A 42 -6.46 34.05 -9.50
N ASN A 43 -7.75 34.02 -9.83
CA ASN A 43 -8.69 33.05 -9.29
C ASN A 43 -8.30 31.62 -9.69
N LYS A 44 -7.91 31.39 -10.94
CA LYS A 44 -7.44 30.09 -11.40
C LYS A 44 -6.15 29.65 -10.70
N ALA A 45 -5.18 30.55 -10.57
CA ALA A 45 -3.94 30.26 -9.85
C ALA A 45 -4.20 29.93 -8.37
N GLY A 46 -5.09 30.66 -7.71
CA GLY A 46 -5.48 30.38 -6.32
C GLY A 46 -6.21 29.03 -6.17
N MET A 47 -7.05 28.67 -7.13
CA MET A 47 -7.72 27.35 -7.16
C MET A 47 -6.72 26.21 -7.40
N GLU A 48 -5.75 26.40 -8.30
CA GLU A 48 -4.68 25.44 -8.53
C GLU A 48 -3.80 25.27 -7.29
N GLU A 49 -3.41 26.37 -6.63
CA GLU A 49 -2.64 26.35 -5.39
C GLU A 49 -3.39 25.61 -4.28
N ALA A 50 -4.69 25.90 -4.10
CA ALA A 50 -5.53 25.20 -3.13
C ALA A 50 -5.66 23.70 -3.43
N ALA A 51 -5.78 23.31 -4.71
CA ALA A 51 -5.79 21.91 -5.12
C ALA A 51 -4.46 21.22 -4.83
N TRP A 52 -3.33 21.87 -5.13
CA TRP A 52 -1.99 21.37 -4.82
C TRP A 52 -1.78 21.18 -3.32
N GLU A 53 -2.24 22.13 -2.50
CA GLU A 53 -2.16 21.99 -1.04
C GLU A 53 -3.02 20.84 -0.52
N PHE A 54 -4.24 20.68 -1.02
CA PHE A 54 -5.11 19.58 -0.65
C PHE A 54 -4.47 18.23 -0.99
N GLU A 55 -3.98 18.07 -2.23
CA GLU A 55 -3.31 16.85 -2.67
C GLU A 55 -2.04 16.56 -1.85
N ARG A 56 -1.28 17.60 -1.49
CA ARG A 56 -0.11 17.46 -0.62
C ARG A 56 -0.50 16.97 0.77
N ARG A 57 -1.52 17.55 1.40
CA ARG A 57 -2.00 17.12 2.72
C ARG A 57 -2.50 15.68 2.66
N ARG A 58 -3.29 15.35 1.63
CA ARG A 58 -3.82 13.99 1.47
C ARG A 58 -2.70 12.96 1.26
N ARG A 59 -1.66 13.31 0.51
CA ARG A 59 -0.47 12.47 0.35
C ARG A 59 0.22 12.22 1.69
N VAL A 60 0.44 13.26 2.49
CA VAL A 60 1.10 13.13 3.81
C VAL A 60 0.28 12.22 4.74
N GLU A 61 -1.04 12.42 4.79
CA GLU A 61 -1.94 11.55 5.57
C GLU A 61 -1.83 10.09 5.14
N LEU A 62 -1.89 9.82 3.83
CA LEU A 62 -1.77 8.47 3.29
C LEU A 62 -0.39 7.85 3.56
N GLU A 63 0.68 8.64 3.49
CA GLU A 63 2.03 8.19 3.83
C GLU A 63 2.14 7.82 5.31
N GLU A 64 1.51 8.60 6.19
CA GLU A 64 1.42 8.31 7.62
C GLU A 64 0.60 7.05 7.91
N GLU A 65 -0.58 6.90 7.29
CA GLU A 65 -1.40 5.69 7.39
C GLU A 65 -0.61 4.46 6.94
N VAL A 66 0.04 4.51 5.78
CA VAL A 66 0.89 3.42 5.26
C VAL A 66 2.02 3.09 6.23
N LYS A 67 2.66 4.11 6.83
CA LYS A 67 3.70 3.90 7.84
C LYS A 67 3.14 3.20 9.08
N GLN A 68 1.98 3.61 9.57
CA GLN A 68 1.32 2.98 10.72
C GLN A 68 0.99 1.51 10.44
N TYR A 69 0.42 1.21 9.27
CA TYR A 69 0.13 -0.17 8.88
C TYR A 69 1.38 -1.03 8.76
N LYS A 70 2.46 -0.51 8.16
CA LYS A 70 3.75 -1.21 8.10
C LYS A 70 4.31 -1.51 9.50
N MET A 71 4.21 -0.55 10.44
CA MET A 71 4.63 -0.79 11.83
C MET A 71 3.79 -1.86 12.49
N LEU A 72 2.46 -1.82 12.35
CA LEU A 72 1.57 -2.84 12.92
C LEU A 72 1.87 -4.23 12.38
N LEU A 73 2.03 -4.37 11.05
CA LEU A 73 2.34 -5.64 10.39
C LEU A 73 3.73 -6.18 10.70
N SER A 74 4.63 -5.35 11.24
CA SER A 74 5.96 -5.78 11.66
C SER A 74 5.99 -6.38 13.07
N LYS A 75 4.90 -6.24 13.84
CA LYS A 75 4.82 -6.74 15.21
C LYS A 75 4.54 -8.25 15.25
N PRO A 76 4.92 -8.94 16.35
CA PRO A 76 4.48 -10.30 16.61
C PRO A 76 2.94 -10.44 16.60
N LEU A 77 2.43 -11.55 16.05
CA LEU A 77 0.99 -11.77 15.89
C LEU A 77 0.21 -11.68 17.21
N HIS A 78 0.79 -12.13 18.33
CA HIS A 78 0.17 -12.06 19.65
C HIS A 78 0.00 -10.61 20.14
N GLU A 79 0.92 -9.71 19.81
CA GLU A 79 0.82 -8.28 20.13
C GLU A 79 -0.27 -7.61 19.28
N ILE A 80 -0.38 -7.98 18.00
CA ILE A 80 -1.44 -7.49 17.11
C ILE A 80 -2.80 -7.94 17.62
N ALA A 81 -2.94 -9.21 18.01
CA ALA A 81 -4.17 -9.79 18.56
C ALA A 81 -4.62 -9.14 19.88
N ALA A 82 -3.66 -8.71 20.71
CA ALA A 82 -3.95 -8.00 21.95
C ALA A 82 -4.57 -6.60 21.71
N GLN A 83 -4.29 -5.98 20.57
CA GLN A 83 -4.72 -4.60 20.25
C GLN A 83 -5.89 -4.53 19.25
N ASN A 84 -6.16 -5.61 18.51
CA ASN A 84 -7.18 -5.63 17.46
C ASN A 84 -8.11 -6.84 17.63
N ASP A 85 -9.34 -6.58 18.08
CA ASP A 85 -10.35 -7.61 18.35
C ASP A 85 -10.76 -8.38 17.09
N ASN A 86 -10.82 -7.71 15.94
CA ASN A 86 -11.14 -8.37 14.66
C ASN A 86 -10.05 -9.37 14.24
N PHE A 87 -8.77 -9.06 14.52
CA PHE A 87 -7.66 -9.97 14.27
C PHE A 87 -7.57 -11.08 15.32
N ARG A 88 -7.93 -10.78 16.58
CA ARG A 88 -7.82 -11.71 17.71
C ARG A 88 -8.51 -13.04 17.46
N GLY A 89 -9.73 -13.04 16.96
CA GLY A 89 -10.47 -14.28 16.70
C GLY A 89 -9.80 -15.20 15.66
N ALA A 90 -9.14 -14.63 14.63
CA ALA A 90 -8.39 -15.42 13.66
C ALA A 90 -7.10 -15.98 14.27
N TYR A 91 -6.41 -15.17 15.09
CA TYR A 91 -5.22 -15.58 15.81
C TYR A 91 -5.51 -16.72 16.80
N GLU A 92 -6.59 -16.61 17.60
CA GLU A 92 -7.00 -17.64 18.57
C GLU A 92 -7.31 -18.96 17.88
N LYS A 93 -8.09 -18.95 16.79
CA LYS A 93 -8.35 -20.17 15.99
C LYS A 93 -7.07 -20.81 15.46
N GLN A 94 -6.09 -20.00 15.05
CA GLN A 94 -4.79 -20.52 14.64
C GLN A 94 -4.01 -21.14 15.80
N GLN A 95 -4.05 -20.54 17.00
CA GLN A 95 -3.45 -21.12 18.20
C GLN A 95 -4.13 -22.41 18.63
N GLU A 96 -5.45 -22.50 18.54
CA GLU A 96 -6.22 -23.72 18.80
C GLU A 96 -5.82 -24.84 17.83
N MET A 97 -5.73 -24.54 16.53
CA MET A 97 -5.28 -25.50 15.52
C MET A 97 -3.87 -26.01 15.80
N LEU A 98 -2.93 -25.11 16.14
CA LEU A 98 -1.56 -25.49 16.50
C LEU A 98 -1.52 -26.34 17.77
N SER A 99 -2.33 -25.98 18.78
CA SER A 99 -2.43 -26.73 20.04
C SER A 99 -2.98 -28.14 19.81
N ASN A 100 -4.02 -28.27 18.99
CA ASN A 100 -4.58 -29.56 18.59
C ASN A 100 -3.60 -30.40 17.78
N TRP A 101 -2.81 -29.77 16.91
CA TRP A 101 -1.75 -30.46 16.17
C TRP A 101 -0.67 -30.99 17.11
N VAL A 102 -0.17 -30.18 18.05
CA VAL A 102 0.82 -30.63 19.06
C VAL A 102 0.26 -31.77 19.91
N LEU A 103 -0.99 -31.66 20.36
CA LEU A 103 -1.67 -32.72 21.10
C LEU A 103 -1.75 -34.02 20.29
N SER A 104 -2.09 -33.92 19.00
CA SER A 104 -2.12 -35.07 18.08
C SER A 104 -0.75 -35.72 17.93
N GLN A 105 0.31 -34.92 17.75
CA GLN A 105 1.69 -35.42 17.69
C GLN A 105 2.10 -36.14 18.98
N ARG A 106 1.69 -35.63 20.14
CA ARG A 106 1.93 -36.28 21.44
C ARG A 106 1.17 -37.60 21.56
N ALA A 107 -0.09 -37.64 21.14
CA ALA A 107 -0.90 -38.86 21.14
C ALA A 107 -0.31 -39.94 20.22
N PHE A 108 0.15 -39.57 19.02
CA PHE A 108 0.83 -40.51 18.13
C PHE A 108 2.17 -40.99 18.69
N LYS A 109 2.94 -40.12 19.36
CA LYS A 109 4.16 -40.53 20.05
C LYS A 109 3.87 -41.56 21.14
N GLU A 110 2.84 -41.34 21.94
CA GLU A 110 2.40 -42.30 22.97
C GLU A 110 2.03 -43.66 22.36
N LEU A 111 1.28 -43.62 21.26
CA LEU A 111 0.89 -44.82 20.51
C LEU A 111 2.10 -45.58 19.96
N ALA A 112 3.06 -44.85 19.37
CA ALA A 112 4.30 -45.42 18.84
C ALA A 112 5.13 -46.08 19.94
N MET A 113 5.24 -45.44 21.12
CA MET A 113 5.92 -46.02 22.28
C MET A 113 5.24 -47.30 22.75
N LYS A 114 3.91 -47.30 22.87
CA LYS A 114 3.13 -48.48 23.26
C LYS A 114 3.36 -49.65 22.30
N TYR A 115 3.25 -49.43 21.00
CA TYR A 115 3.43 -50.52 20.02
C TYR A 115 4.88 -50.92 19.82
N GLY A 116 5.83 -49.98 19.91
CA GLY A 116 7.25 -50.29 19.86
C GLY A 116 7.69 -51.15 21.04
N ALA A 117 7.18 -50.86 22.26
CA ALA A 117 7.42 -51.71 23.42
C ALA A 117 6.86 -53.13 23.22
N LEU A 118 5.67 -53.27 22.65
CA LEU A 118 5.10 -54.59 22.28
C LEU A 118 5.94 -55.32 21.22
N ALA A 119 6.63 -54.57 20.35
CA ALA A 119 7.56 -55.10 19.35
C ALA A 119 8.99 -55.31 19.89
N GLY A 120 9.23 -55.08 21.19
CA GLY A 120 10.53 -55.25 21.82
C GLY A 120 11.55 -54.13 21.52
N LYS A 121 11.11 -53.00 20.97
CA LYS A 121 11.96 -51.85 20.63
C LYS A 121 12.18 -50.91 21.81
N THR A 122 13.34 -50.26 21.84
CA THR A 122 13.61 -49.19 22.80
C THR A 122 13.04 -47.85 22.34
N PRO A 123 12.83 -46.88 23.26
CA PRO A 123 12.41 -45.53 22.89
C PRO A 123 13.34 -44.84 21.88
N GLU A 124 14.65 -45.10 21.96
CA GLU A 124 15.66 -44.54 21.06
C GLU A 124 15.52 -45.10 19.64
N GLU A 125 15.28 -46.41 19.51
CA GLU A 125 15.03 -47.05 18.22
C GLU A 125 13.76 -46.49 17.57
N ILE A 126 12.68 -46.34 18.35
CA ILE A 126 11.42 -45.75 17.88
C ILE A 126 11.63 -44.30 17.42
N GLN A 127 12.44 -43.52 18.15
CA GLN A 127 12.75 -42.15 17.77
C GLN A 127 13.58 -42.10 16.46
N ALA A 128 14.58 -42.96 16.31
CA ALA A 128 15.38 -43.04 15.10
C ALA A 128 14.51 -43.43 13.88
N GLU A 129 13.62 -44.42 14.04
CA GLU A 129 12.67 -44.81 12.99
C GLU A 129 11.68 -43.69 12.65
N GLY A 130 11.19 -42.96 13.65
CA GLY A 130 10.33 -41.79 13.43
C GLY A 130 11.03 -40.69 12.62
N MET A 131 12.33 -40.46 12.86
CA MET A 131 13.13 -39.52 12.08
C MET A 131 13.34 -40.00 10.64
N ALA A 132 13.61 -41.28 10.43
CA ALA A 132 13.71 -41.85 9.08
C ALA A 132 12.38 -41.80 8.31
N ALA A 133 11.26 -42.02 9.00
CA ALA A 133 9.92 -41.90 8.42
C ALA A 133 9.60 -40.46 8.00
N LYS A 134 10.11 -39.46 8.73
CA LYS A 134 9.96 -38.05 8.36
C LYS A 134 10.64 -37.74 7.01
N GLU A 135 11.87 -38.22 6.79
CA GLU A 135 12.55 -38.06 5.51
C GLU A 135 11.79 -38.77 4.38
N THR A 136 11.29 -39.99 4.65
CA THR A 136 10.44 -40.73 3.70
C THR A 136 9.20 -39.93 3.27
N ILE A 137 8.54 -39.25 4.21
CA ILE A 137 7.37 -38.40 3.95
C ILE A 137 7.76 -37.13 3.19
N LEU A 138 8.90 -36.53 3.52
CA LEU A 138 9.41 -35.35 2.82
C LEU A 138 9.70 -35.64 1.35
N ASP A 139 10.15 -36.86 1.05
CA ASP A 139 10.44 -37.32 -0.30
C ASP A 139 9.19 -37.86 -1.05
N GLY A 140 8.02 -37.84 -0.40
CA GLY A 140 6.77 -38.34 -1.00
C GLY A 140 6.75 -39.86 -1.21
N GLN A 141 7.49 -40.61 -0.38
CA GLN A 141 7.68 -42.06 -0.50
C GLN A 141 6.91 -42.84 0.57
N SER A 142 5.86 -42.25 1.16
CA SER A 142 5.10 -42.90 2.23
C SER A 142 4.37 -44.14 1.72
N LYS A 143 4.69 -45.29 2.28
CA LYS A 143 3.97 -46.55 2.02
C LYS A 143 2.59 -46.62 2.68
N PHE A 144 2.29 -45.67 3.57
CA PHE A 144 1.08 -45.65 4.38
C PHE A 144 0.20 -44.43 4.07
N GLY A 145 0.46 -43.73 2.95
CA GLY A 145 -0.34 -42.58 2.51
C GLY A 145 -0.21 -41.35 3.41
N ASN A 146 0.92 -41.20 4.12
CA ASN A 146 1.20 -40.03 4.96
C ASN A 146 2.02 -38.96 4.22
N ASP A 147 1.99 -38.96 2.88
CA ASP A 147 2.69 -37.96 2.09
C ASP A 147 2.11 -36.57 2.33
N LEU A 148 2.97 -35.56 2.22
CA LEU A 148 2.53 -34.18 2.36
C LEU A 148 1.64 -33.78 1.18
N PRO A 149 0.56 -33.00 1.42
CA PRO A 149 -0.16 -32.32 0.36
C PRO A 149 0.78 -31.45 -0.47
N GLU A 150 0.49 -31.31 -1.77
CA GLU A 150 1.31 -30.52 -2.70
C GLU A 150 1.58 -29.09 -2.21
N ALA A 151 0.57 -28.45 -1.61
CA ALA A 151 0.71 -27.11 -1.05
C ALA A 151 1.79 -27.02 0.04
N ASP A 152 1.88 -28.04 0.91
CA ASP A 152 2.87 -28.07 1.99
C ASP A 152 4.27 -28.38 1.46
N GLN A 153 4.38 -29.22 0.42
CA GLN A 153 5.65 -29.46 -0.28
C GLN A 153 6.21 -28.15 -0.87
N GLN A 154 5.38 -27.37 -1.57
CA GLN A 154 5.79 -26.08 -2.13
C GLN A 154 6.24 -25.09 -1.04
N ILE A 155 5.61 -25.11 0.14
CA ILE A 155 6.02 -24.26 1.27
C ILE A 155 7.41 -24.66 1.78
N LEU A 156 7.69 -25.96 1.87
CA LEU A 156 8.99 -26.46 2.30
C LEU A 156 10.09 -26.16 1.29
N GLU A 157 9.82 -26.28 -0.01
CA GLU A 157 10.76 -25.88 -1.07
C GLU A 157 11.11 -24.39 -0.98
N ARG A 158 10.10 -23.52 -0.81
CA ARG A 158 10.32 -22.08 -0.59
C ARG A 158 11.12 -21.80 0.68
N LYS A 159 11.00 -22.63 1.71
CA LYS A 159 11.84 -22.53 2.91
C LYS A 159 13.29 -22.89 2.60
N ARG A 160 13.54 -24.05 1.97
CA ARG A 160 14.89 -24.49 1.57
C ARG A 160 15.59 -23.45 0.69
N ALA A 161 14.91 -22.95 -0.33
CA ALA A 161 15.45 -21.92 -1.23
C ALA A 161 15.81 -20.60 -0.51
N ARG A 162 15.08 -20.24 0.56
CA ARG A 162 15.42 -19.06 1.38
C ARG A 162 16.67 -19.31 2.23
N GLU A 163 16.79 -20.50 2.83
CA GLU A 163 17.95 -20.89 3.65
C GLU A 163 19.22 -20.96 2.79
N GLU A 164 19.15 -21.49 1.58
CA GLU A 164 20.27 -21.53 0.62
C GLU A 164 20.75 -20.13 0.23
N LYS A 165 19.83 -19.22 -0.10
CA LYS A 165 20.18 -17.81 -0.41
C LYS A 165 20.85 -17.12 0.78
N GLN A 166 20.39 -17.39 2.00
CA GLN A 166 21.00 -16.83 3.20
C GLN A 166 22.39 -17.42 3.49
N ALA A 167 22.62 -18.69 3.15
CA ALA A 167 23.92 -19.33 3.28
C ALA A 167 24.93 -18.81 2.24
N GLN A 168 24.48 -18.50 1.02
CA GLN A 168 25.32 -17.94 -0.06
C GLN A 168 25.66 -16.45 0.13
N SER A 169 24.87 -15.74 0.94
CA SER A 169 25.08 -14.32 1.26
C SER A 169 25.96 -14.09 2.50
N LYS A 170 26.47 -15.16 3.13
CA LYS A 170 27.38 -15.13 4.27
C LYS A 170 28.78 -15.55 3.84
#